data_AF-A0A3C1P409-F1
#
_entry.id   AF-A0A3C1P409-F1
#
_cell.length_a   1.000
_cell.length_b   1.000
_cell.length_c   1.000
_cell.angle_alpha   90.00
_cell.angle_beta   90.00
_cell.angle_gamma   90.00
#
_symmetry.space_group_name_H-M   'P 1'
#
loop_
_entity.id
_entity.type
_entity.pdbx_description
1 polymer ?
#
loop_
_entity_poly.entity_id
_entity_poly.type
_entity_poly.pdbx_seq_one_letter_code
_entity_poly.pdbx_strand_id
1 'polypeptide(L)' 'MPGRVVLGVAGGIAAYKAAEVLRGLSEAGCDVTVVPTAA' A
#
# COMPACT_ATOMS: atom_id res chain seq x y z
N MET A 1 2.79 -12.33 -13.82
CA MET A 1 2.62 -10.95 -14.29
C MET A 1 2.30 -10.09 -13.08
N PRO A 2 3.08 -9.06 -12.77
CA PRO A 2 2.74 -8.18 -11.67
C PRO A 2 1.41 -7.48 -11.99
N GLY A 3 0.50 -7.47 -11.00
CA GLY A 3 -0.85 -6.93 -11.14
C GLY A 3 -0.96 -5.47 -10.68
N ARG A 4 -2.12 -4.87 -10.95
CA ARG A 4 -2.51 -3.59 -10.35
C ARG A 4 -3.09 -3.83 -8.96
N VAL A 5 -2.61 -3.09 -7.97
CA VAL A 5 -2.97 -3.25 -6.56
C VAL A 5 -3.48 -1.92 -6.00
N VAL A 6 -4.60 -1.96 -5.28
CA VAL A 6 -5.09 -0.82 -4.49
C VAL A 6 -4.75 -1.08 -3.03
N LEU A 7 -3.93 -0.22 -2.45
CA LEU A 7 -3.51 -0.32 -1.06
C LEU A 7 -4.30 0.67 -0.20
N GLY A 8 -5.31 0.16 0.52
CA GLY A 8 -6.03 0.91 1.53
C GLY A 8 -5.17 1.13 2.79
N VAL A 9 -5.06 2.36 3.27
CA VAL A 9 -4.30 2.71 4.47
C VAL A 9 -5.21 3.29 5.55
N ALA A 10 -5.38 2.54 6.63
CA ALA A 10 -6.06 2.99 7.84
C ALA A 10 -5.14 3.84 8.74
N GLY A 11 -5.73 4.50 9.74
CA GLY A 11 -5.01 5.34 10.70
C GLY A 11 -4.14 4.58 11.71
N GLY A 12 -3.55 5.33 12.65
CA GLY A 12 -2.74 4.77 13.74
C GLY A 12 -1.48 4.06 13.24
N ILE A 13 -1.18 2.89 13.82
CA ILE A 13 0.04 2.13 13.50
C ILE A 13 0.09 1.65 12.04
N ALA A 14 -1.07 1.46 11.41
CA ALA A 14 -1.16 1.05 10.01
C ALA A 14 -0.58 2.12 9.08
N ALA A 15 -0.86 3.41 9.33
CA ALA A 15 -0.32 4.51 8.55
C ALA A 15 1.21 4.59 8.58
N TYR A 16 1.82 4.32 9.74
CA TYR A 16 3.27 4.32 9.89
C TYR A 16 3.94 3.14 9.17
N LYS A 17 3.29 1.98 9.17
CA LYS A 17 3.82 0.74 8.57
C LYS A 17 3.48 0.56 7.09
N ALA A 18 2.53 1.32 6.56
CA ALA A 18 2.08 1.22 5.17
C ALA A 18 3.22 1.39 4.15
N ALA A 19 4.25 2.18 4.49
CA ALA A 19 5.42 2.39 3.62
C ALA A 19 6.21 1.09 3.36
N GLU A 20 6.31 0.18 4.35
CA GLU A 20 7.02 -1.10 4.19
C GLU A 20 6.28 -2.01 3.21
N VAL A 21 4.94 -2.07 3.33
CA VAL A 21 4.08 -2.85 2.44
C VAL A 21 4.09 -2.28 1.02
N LEU A 22 3.97 -0.95 0.88
CA LEU A 22 4.07 -0.28 -0.41
C LEU A 22 5.40 -0.59 -1.10
N ARG A 23 6.51 -0.49 -0.37
CA ARG A 23 7.84 -0.78 -0.91
C ARG A 23 7.94 -2.22 -1.43
N GLY A 24 7.49 -3.20 -0.65
CA GLY A 24 7.53 -4.61 -1.07
C GLY A 24 6.69 -4.88 -2.33
N LEU A 25 5.50 -4.27 -2.43
CA LEU A 25 4.66 -4.40 -3.62
C LEU A 25 5.28 -3.73 -4.85
N SER A 26 5.84 -2.53 -4.69
CA SER A 26 6.53 -1.81 -5.77
C SER A 26 7.78 -2.57 -6.25
N GLU A 27 8.58 -3.14 -5.34
CA GLU A 27 9.75 -3.97 -5.66
C GLU A 27 9.36 -5.27 -6.38
N ALA A 28 8.18 -5.82 -6.07
CA ALA A 28 7.59 -6.94 -6.80
C ALA A 28 7.05 -6.55 -8.21
N GLY A 29 7.15 -5.28 -8.58
CA GLY A 29 6.75 -4.75 -9.88
C GLY A 29 5.26 -4.40 -9.99
N CYS A 30 4.51 -4.38 -8.87
CA CYS A 30 3.09 -4.02 -8.89
C CYS A 30 2.88 -2.53 -9.20
N ASP A 31 1.82 -2.23 -9.96
CA ASP A 31 1.29 -0.87 -10.11
C ASP A 31 0.38 -0.59 -8.90
N VAL A 32 0.89 0.12 -7.90
CA VAL A 32 0.21 0.34 -6.62
C VAL A 32 -0.42 1.72 -6.55
N THR A 33 -1.73 1.78 -6.30
CA THR A 33 -2.44 3.02 -5.94
C THR A 33 -2.77 2.99 -4.45
N VAL A 34 -2.27 3.97 -3.70
CA VAL A 34 -2.53 4.08 -2.26
C VAL A 34 -3.78 4.94 -2.03
N VAL A 35 -4.68 4.48 -1.15
CA VAL A 35 -5.92 5.19 -0.81
C VAL A 35 -6.07 5.24 0.72
N PRO A 36 -6.14 6.43 1.34
CA PRO A 36 -6.50 6.54 2.75
C PRO A 36 -7.93 6.03 2.97
N THR A 37 -8.15 5.23 4.01
CA THR A 37 -9.51 4.81 4.40
C THR A 37 -10.11 5.81 5.39
N ALA A 38 -11.44 5.75 5.56
CA ALA A 38 -12.09 6.47 6.66
C ALA A 38 -11.46 6.07 8.00
N ALA A 39 -11.38 7.02 8.93
CA ALA A 39 -10.88 6.83 10.28
C ALA A 39 -11.97 6.28 11.21
#